data_AF-A0A645FT80-F1
#
_entry.id   AF-A0A645FT80-F1
#
_cell.length_a   1.000
_cell.length_b   1.000
_cell.length_c   1.000
_cell.angle_alpha   90.00
_cell.angle_beta   90.00
_cell.angle_gamma   90.00
#
_symmetry.space_group_name_H-M   'P 1'
#
loop_
_entity.id
_entity.type
_entity.pdbx_description
1 polymer ?
#
loop_
_entity_poly.entity_id
_entity_poly.type
_entity_poly.pdbx_seq_one_letter_code
_entity_poly.pdbx_strand_id
1 'polypeptide(L)'
;MKACPEAYLLLDIGHLHGAGGDVVGTIEKYHDRIEAVHFKDIEIKDKSIGIERWTERLRFCELGAGNAGVDYAGAAKALLKQGYDGWVFIEHDNHTDEPVKQLKTSLGLVRKAFGK
;
A
#
# COMPACT_ATOMS: atom_id res chain seq x y z
N MET A 1 8.56 -19.67 -5.45
CA MET A 1 7.36 -20.42 -5.87
C MET A 1 7.77 -21.49 -6.88
N LYS A 2 7.83 -22.77 -6.49
CA LYS A 2 8.26 -23.84 -7.41
C LYS A 2 7.18 -24.24 -8.43
N ALA A 3 5.91 -24.06 -8.06
CA ALA A 3 4.78 -24.41 -8.93
C ALA A 3 4.56 -23.42 -10.08
N CYS A 4 4.84 -22.12 -9.86
CA CYS A 4 4.69 -21.05 -10.85
C CYS A 4 5.94 -20.15 -10.84
N PRO A 5 7.04 -20.56 -11.49
CA PRO A 5 8.31 -19.83 -11.43
C PRO A 5 8.24 -18.44 -12.08
N GLU A 6 7.39 -18.26 -13.10
CA GLU A 6 7.21 -16.99 -13.82
C GLU A 6 6.19 -16.04 -13.16
N ALA A 7 5.59 -16.44 -12.04
CA ALA A 7 4.63 -15.58 -11.34
C ALA A 7 5.36 -14.55 -10.47
N TYR A 8 4.89 -13.30 -10.58
CA TYR A 8 5.32 -12.14 -9.81
C TYR A 8 4.16 -11.57 -8.97
N LEU A 9 4.51 -10.72 -8.02
CA LEU A 9 3.61 -10.08 -7.08
C LEU A 9 3.37 -8.63 -7.48
N LEU A 10 2.09 -8.27 -7.56
CA LEU A 10 1.66 -6.90 -7.36
C LEU A 10 1.41 -6.75 -5.87
N LEU A 11 2.31 -6.06 -5.17
CA LEU A 11 2.18 -5.85 -3.74
C LEU A 11 1.31 -4.62 -3.49
N ASP A 12 0.14 -4.80 -2.89
CA ASP A 12 -0.64 -3.69 -2.36
C ASP A 12 -0.42 -3.56 -0.85
N ILE A 13 0.21 -2.46 -0.43
CA ILE A 13 0.58 -2.24 0.96
C ILE A 13 -0.65 -2.00 1.86
N GLY A 14 -1.71 -1.43 1.30
CA GLY A 14 -2.96 -1.17 2.01
C GLY A 14 -3.70 -2.47 2.26
N HIS A 15 -3.95 -3.25 1.20
CA HIS A 15 -4.62 -4.56 1.35
C HIS A 15 -3.87 -5.48 2.31
N LEU A 16 -2.55 -5.60 2.18
CA LEU A 16 -1.75 -6.44 3.07
C LEU A 16 -1.85 -5.99 4.53
N HIS A 17 -1.68 -4.70 4.79
CA HIS A 17 -1.78 -4.15 6.15
C HIS A 17 -3.18 -4.32 6.75
N GLY A 18 -4.23 -4.06 5.98
CA GLY A 18 -5.61 -4.22 6.44
C GLY A 18 -5.95 -5.68 6.77
N ALA A 19 -5.28 -6.63 6.11
CA ALA A 19 -5.38 -8.05 6.40
C ALA A 19 -4.52 -8.51 7.59
N GLY A 20 -3.81 -7.58 8.25
CA GLY A 20 -2.92 -7.85 9.39
C GLY A 20 -1.53 -8.33 8.98
N GLY A 21 -1.14 -8.17 7.72
CA GLY A 21 0.17 -8.56 7.21
C GLY A 21 1.25 -7.52 7.48
N ASP A 22 2.50 -7.98 7.54
CA ASP A 22 3.69 -7.14 7.67
C ASP A 22 4.18 -6.69 6.28
N VAL A 23 3.95 -5.43 5.95
CA VAL A 23 4.33 -4.83 4.66
C VAL A 23 5.85 -4.82 4.47
N VAL A 24 6.60 -4.32 5.46
CA VAL A 24 8.05 -4.15 5.33
C VAL A 24 8.73 -5.52 5.28
N GLY A 25 8.35 -6.44 6.17
CA GLY A 25 8.87 -7.81 6.15
C GLY A 25 8.53 -8.55 4.85
N THR A 26 7.35 -8.30 4.26
CA THR A 26 6.98 -8.87 2.96
C THR A 26 7.87 -8.33 1.84
N ILE A 27 8.15 -7.04 1.81
CA ILE A 27 9.09 -6.44 0.85
C ILE A 27 10.47 -7.05 1.02
N GLU A 28 11.01 -7.07 2.24
CA GLU A 28 12.36 -7.60 2.48
C GLU A 28 12.48 -9.08 2.06
N LYS A 29 11.44 -9.88 2.32
CA LYS A 29 11.42 -11.31 2.03
C LYS A 29 11.21 -11.66 0.56
N TYR A 30 10.39 -10.88 -0.17
CA TYR A 30 9.94 -11.21 -1.52
C TYR A 30 10.33 -10.16 -2.57
N HIS A 31 11.29 -9.28 -2.28
CA HIS A 31 11.70 -8.18 -3.16
C HIS A 31 12.00 -8.61 -4.61
N ASP A 32 12.63 -9.77 -4.80
CA ASP A 32 12.99 -10.34 -6.10
C ASP A 32 11.77 -10.79 -6.93
N ARG A 33 10.58 -10.77 -6.34
CA ARG A 33 9.31 -11.20 -6.95
C ARG A 33 8.28 -10.08 -7.02
N ILE A 34 8.59 -8.87 -6.57
CA ILE A 34 7.68 -7.73 -6.67
C ILE A 34 7.89 -7.07 -8.02
N GLU A 35 6.85 -7.06 -8.86
CA GLU A 35 6.86 -6.43 -10.18
C GLU A 35 6.29 -5.00 -10.13
N ALA A 36 5.29 -4.81 -9.26
CA ALA A 36 4.57 -3.56 -9.08
C ALA A 36 4.16 -3.39 -7.62
N VAL A 37 4.05 -2.14 -7.16
CA VAL A 37 3.56 -1.83 -5.82
C VAL A 37 2.44 -0.81 -5.87
N HIS A 38 1.34 -1.07 -5.17
CA HIS A 38 0.29 -0.09 -4.92
C HIS A 38 0.50 0.54 -3.56
N PHE A 39 0.57 1.87 -3.55
CA PHE A 39 0.58 2.70 -2.36
C PHE A 39 -0.85 3.19 -2.12
N LYS A 40 -1.46 2.61 -1.08
CA LYS A 40 -2.85 2.76 -0.70
C LYS A 40 -2.94 2.83 0.82
N ASP A 41 -3.78 3.71 1.36
CA ASP A 41 -4.00 3.86 2.80
C ASP A 41 -5.41 3.43 3.18
N ILE A 42 -5.65 3.25 4.48
CA ILE A 42 -6.87 2.65 5.00
C ILE A 42 -7.46 3.52 6.11
N GLU A 43 -8.75 3.78 5.98
CA GLU A 43 -9.59 4.22 7.08
C GLU A 43 -10.39 3.02 7.62
N ILE A 44 -10.11 2.64 8.86
CA ILE A 44 -10.93 1.71 9.62
C ILE A 44 -12.16 2.45 10.13
N LYS A 45 -13.34 2.01 9.67
CA LYS A 45 -14.65 2.54 10.06
C LYS A 45 -15.09 1.96 11.41
N ASP A 46 -14.92 0.64 11.57
CA ASP A 46 -15.29 -0.07 12.78
C ASP A 46 -14.35 -1.28 13.01
N LYS A 47 -13.58 -1.25 14.09
CA LYS A 47 -12.64 -2.33 14.45
C LYS A 47 -13.32 -3.59 14.98
N SER A 48 -14.60 -3.53 15.35
CA SER A 48 -15.38 -4.67 15.85
C SER A 48 -15.88 -5.60 14.74
N ILE A 49 -16.02 -5.08 13.51
CA ILE A 49 -16.45 -5.87 12.34
C ILE A 49 -15.30 -6.73 11.86
N GLY A 50 -15.49 -8.04 11.70
CA GLY A 50 -14.44 -8.94 11.21
C GLY A 50 -14.00 -8.67 9.77
N ILE A 51 -12.87 -9.25 9.38
CA ILE A 51 -12.25 -9.07 8.06
C ILE A 51 -13.14 -9.61 6.92
N GLU A 52 -13.99 -10.59 7.20
CA GLU A 52 -14.95 -11.19 6.27
C GLU A 52 -15.99 -10.18 5.77
N ARG A 53 -16.20 -9.07 6.50
CA ARG A 53 -17.05 -7.94 6.10
C ARG A 53 -16.19 -6.71 5.79
N TRP A 54 -15.17 -6.91 4.95
CA TRP A 54 -14.12 -5.94 4.63
C TRP A 54 -14.62 -4.52 4.34
N THR A 55 -15.61 -4.40 3.45
CA THR A 55 -16.13 -3.09 2.99
C THR A 55 -16.93 -2.34 4.06
N GLU A 56 -17.43 -3.06 5.06
CA GLU A 56 -18.11 -2.50 6.23
C GLU A 56 -17.10 -2.12 7.32
N ARG A 57 -16.06 -2.94 7.51
CA ARG A 57 -14.98 -2.71 8.46
C ARG A 57 -14.15 -1.47 8.11
N LEU A 58 -13.82 -1.28 6.83
CA LEU A 58 -12.88 -0.26 6.38
C LEU A 58 -13.21 0.28 4.98
N ARG A 59 -12.52 1.36 4.58
CA ARG A 59 -12.38 1.77 3.18
C ARG A 59 -10.92 2.12 2.90
N PHE A 60 -10.57 2.10 1.62
CA PHE A 60 -9.32 2.65 1.15
C PHE A 60 -9.46 4.14 0.89
N CYS A 61 -8.37 4.87 1.15
CA CYS A 61 -8.32 6.32 1.05
C CYS A 61 -6.96 6.80 0.54
N GLU A 62 -6.84 8.10 0.37
CA GLU A 62 -5.59 8.75 0.03
C GLU A 62 -4.52 8.56 1.12
N LEU A 63 -3.26 8.53 0.69
CA LEU A 63 -2.13 8.38 1.61
C LEU A 63 -2.11 9.50 2.64
N GLY A 64 -1.92 9.13 3.90
CA GLY A 64 -1.84 10.05 5.03
C GLY A 64 -3.18 10.52 5.58
N ALA A 65 -4.30 10.14 4.95
CA ALA A 65 -5.64 10.37 5.49
C ALA A 65 -6.17 9.16 6.29
N GLY A 66 -5.52 8.00 6.16
CA GLY A 66 -5.93 6.79 6.87
C GLY A 66 -5.69 6.86 8.37
N ASN A 67 -6.38 5.98 9.10
CA ASN A 67 -6.25 5.83 10.56
C ASN A 67 -5.70 4.45 10.96
N ALA A 68 -5.36 3.61 9.98
CA ALA A 68 -4.85 2.26 10.20
C ALA A 68 -3.33 2.22 10.45
N GLY A 69 -2.61 3.29 10.15
CA GLY A 69 -1.16 3.37 10.33
C GLY A 69 -0.36 2.56 9.32
N VAL A 70 -0.74 2.59 8.03
CA VAL A 70 0.02 1.95 6.95
C VAL A 70 1.37 2.65 6.80
N ASP A 71 2.48 1.94 7.02
CA ASP A 71 3.83 2.51 6.95
C ASP A 71 4.35 2.61 5.51
N TYR A 72 3.78 3.53 4.73
CA TYR A 72 4.20 3.77 3.34
C TYR A 72 5.64 4.31 3.24
N ALA A 73 6.13 5.01 4.27
CA ALA A 73 7.52 5.50 4.29
C ALA A 73 8.51 4.35 4.51
N GLY A 74 8.21 3.45 5.45
CA GLY A 74 8.95 2.22 5.66
C GLY A 74 8.93 1.31 4.43
N ALA A 75 7.78 1.19 3.76
CA ALA A 75 7.65 0.46 2.50
C ALA A 75 8.58 1.05 1.41
N ALA A 76 8.55 2.37 1.19
CA ALA A 76 9.42 3.03 0.22
C ALA A 76 10.90 2.83 0.56
N LYS A 77 11.29 2.96 1.84
CA LYS A 77 12.66 2.71 2.30
C LYS A 77 13.10 1.27 2.07
N ALA A 78 12.22 0.30 2.31
CA ALA A 78 12.50 -1.11 2.09
C ALA A 78 12.68 -1.41 0.59
N LEU A 79 11.81 -0.88 -0.28
CA LEU A 79 11.93 -1.01 -1.74
C LEU A 79 13.26 -0.44 -2.24
N LEU A 80 13.60 0.79 -1.84
CA LEU A 80 14.87 1.44 -2.21
C LEU A 80 16.08 0.65 -1.71
N LYS A 81 16.04 0.14 -0.47
CA LYS A 81 17.11 -0.69 0.11
C LYS A 81 17.35 -1.98 -0.69
N GLN A 82 16.30 -2.57 -1.25
CA GLN A 82 16.39 -3.79 -2.07
C GLN A 82 16.64 -3.50 -3.56
N GLY A 83 16.85 -2.24 -3.94
CA GLY A 83 17.14 -1.85 -5.32
C GLY A 83 15.93 -1.94 -6.27
N TYR A 84 14.71 -1.88 -5.74
CA TYR A 84 13.49 -1.92 -6.57
C TYR A 84 13.45 -0.72 -7.53
N ASP A 85 13.25 -0.99 -8.82
CA ASP A 85 13.21 -0.02 -9.91
C ASP A 85 11.90 -0.06 -10.73
N GLY A 86 10.93 -0.85 -10.26
CA GLY A 86 9.62 -1.02 -10.91
C GLY A 86 8.61 0.08 -10.62
N TRP A 87 7.35 -0.18 -11.00
CA TRP A 87 6.28 0.80 -10.88
C TRP A 87 5.74 0.94 -9.46
N VAL A 88 5.48 2.18 -9.07
CA VAL A 88 4.74 2.54 -7.85
C VAL A 88 3.45 3.24 -8.29
N PHE A 89 2.32 2.60 -8.04
CA PHE A 89 1.01 3.16 -8.32
C PHE A 89 0.45 3.81 -7.06
N ILE A 90 -0.14 4.98 -7.21
CA ILE A 90 -0.98 5.58 -6.16
C ILE A 90 -2.40 5.13 -6.48
N GLU A 91 -3.02 4.41 -5.56
CA GLU A 91 -4.36 3.88 -5.76
C GLU A 91 -5.33 4.39 -4.69
N HIS A 92 -6.47 4.93 -5.15
CA HIS A 92 -7.59 5.36 -4.32
C HIS A 92 -8.87 4.68 -4.83
N ASP A 93 -9.56 3.93 -3.99
CA ASP A 93 -10.86 3.32 -4.35
C ASP A 93 -12.05 4.24 -4.03
N ASN A 94 -11.87 5.17 -3.09
CA ASN A 94 -12.93 6.01 -2.59
C ASN A 94 -12.43 7.43 -2.29
N HIS A 95 -13.16 8.42 -2.80
CA HIS A 95 -12.87 9.83 -2.60
C HIS A 95 -13.95 10.47 -1.73
N THR A 96 -13.53 11.22 -0.70
CA THR A 96 -14.40 12.01 0.18
C THR A 96 -14.32 13.51 -0.09
N ASP A 97 -13.42 13.91 -0.98
CA ASP A 97 -13.22 15.28 -1.47
C ASP A 97 -12.88 15.21 -2.97
N GLU A 98 -12.46 16.31 -3.58
CA GLU A 98 -12.07 16.39 -4.98
C GLU A 98 -10.90 15.42 -5.30
N PRO A 99 -11.08 14.47 -6.26
CA PRO A 99 -10.10 13.42 -6.51
C PRO A 99 -8.70 13.91 -6.90
N VAL A 100 -8.59 14.97 -7.71
CA VAL A 100 -7.27 15.48 -8.17
C VAL A 100 -6.49 16.09 -7.01
N LYS A 101 -7.16 16.76 -6.07
CA LYS A 101 -6.56 17.28 -4.83
C LYS A 101 -6.04 16.15 -3.95
N GLN A 102 -6.83 15.10 -3.74
CA GLN A 102 -6.39 13.93 -2.95
C GLN A 102 -5.22 13.20 -3.62
N LEU A 103 -5.24 13.06 -4.95
CA LEU A 103 -4.12 12.51 -5.72
C LEU A 103 -2.85 13.35 -5.59
N LYS A 104 -2.96 14.68 -5.64
CA LYS A 104 -1.81 15.60 -5.43
C LYS A 104 -1.18 15.41 -4.05
N THR A 105 -1.99 15.27 -3.00
CA THR A 105 -1.50 14.99 -1.64
C THR A 105 -0.72 13.67 -1.60
N SER A 106 -1.32 12.59 -2.11
CA SER A 106 -0.67 11.28 -2.15
C SER A 106 0.62 11.29 -2.98
N LEU A 107 0.62 11.98 -4.13
CA LEU A 107 1.80 12.12 -4.97
C LEU A 107 2.94 12.85 -4.24
N GLY A 108 2.62 13.92 -3.49
CA GLY A 108 3.61 14.61 -2.67
C GLY A 108 4.22 13.71 -1.60
N LEU A 109 3.40 12.89 -0.94
CA LEU A 109 3.86 11.94 0.08
C LEU A 109 4.73 10.82 -0.51
N VAL A 110 4.31 10.23 -1.63
CA VAL A 110 5.12 9.21 -2.34
C VAL A 110 6.45 9.81 -2.77
N ARG A 111 6.45 10.97 -3.44
CA ARG A 111 7.70 11.62 -3.86
C ARG A 111 8.64 11.85 -2.68
N LYS A 112 8.13 12.42 -1.59
CA LYS A 112 8.90 12.60 -0.35
C LYS A 112 9.45 11.28 0.20
N ALA A 113 8.64 10.22 0.22
CA ALA A 113 9.06 8.90 0.71
C ALA A 113 10.18 8.27 -0.14
N PHE A 114 10.19 8.55 -1.45
CA PHE A 114 11.23 8.12 -2.38
C PHE A 114 12.37 9.15 -2.57
N GLY A 115 12.38 10.25 -1.81
CA GLY A 115 13.43 11.28 -1.88
C GLY A 115 13.42 12.12 -3.17
N LYS A 116 12.25 12.31 -3.79
CA LYS A 116 12.03 13.08 -5.03
C LYS A 116 11.26 14.37 -4.79
#